data_AF-A0A6A5F797-F1
#
_entry.id   AF-A0A6A5F797-F1
#
_cell.length_a   1.000
_cell.length_b   1.000
_cell.length_c   1.000
_cell.angle_alpha   90.00
_cell.angle_beta   90.00
_cell.angle_gamma   90.00
#
_symmetry.space_group_name_H-M   'P 1'
#
loop_
_entity.id
_entity.type
_entity.pdbx_description
1 polymer ?
#
loop_
_entity_poly.entity_id
_entity_poly.type
_entity_poly.pdbx_seq_one_letter_code
_entity_poly.pdbx_strand_id
1 'polypeptide(L)'
;MTVKILIQDQNDNPPQVLYPIQTGGSLVAEMVPRSADVGYLVSKVVAVDVDSGQNAWLSYKLQKATDRALFEVGLQNGEIRTIRQVTDKDAVKQRLTVIVEDNGHPSRSATVIVNVAVADSFPEVLSEFTDFTHDKEYNDNLTFYLVLALAVVSFLFITCLVVIISVKIYRWRQSRILYHSNLPVIPYYPPRYSDTLGTGTLQHVYNYEVCRTTDSRKSDCKFGRAGSQNVLIMDPSSTGTMQRIQSEKSILDEPDSPLEVS
;
A
#
# COMPACT_ATOMS: atom_id res chain seq x y z
N MET A 1 -14.79 -76.01 -13.28
CA MET A 1 -13.36 -75.87 -12.92
C MET A 1 -13.09 -74.39 -12.77
N THR A 2 -12.38 -73.97 -11.72
CA THR A 2 -12.25 -72.55 -11.36
C THR A 2 -10.79 -72.21 -11.13
N VAL A 3 -10.26 -71.23 -11.86
CA VAL A 3 -8.91 -70.70 -11.65
C VAL A 3 -9.00 -69.57 -10.63
N LYS A 4 -8.11 -69.57 -9.63
CA LYS A 4 -7.87 -68.40 -8.78
C LYS A 4 -6.55 -67.77 -9.20
N ILE A 5 -6.58 -66.48 -9.53
CA ILE A 5 -5.40 -65.67 -9.75
C ILE A 5 -5.26 -64.77 -8.51
N LEU A 6 -4.06 -64.73 -7.93
CA LEU A 6 -3.72 -63.80 -6.85
C LEU A 6 -2.62 -62.90 -7.40
N ILE A 7 -2.79 -61.59 -7.23
CA ILE A 7 -1.76 -60.59 -7.49
C ILE A 7 -1.07 -60.33 -6.16
N GLN A 8 0.27 -60.34 -6.15
CA GLN A 8 1.07 -60.04 -4.98
C GLN A 8 1.71 -58.65 -5.16
N ASP A 9 1.61 -57.84 -4.11
CA ASP A 9 2.25 -56.53 -4.01
C ASP A 9 3.78 -56.64 -3.99
N GLN A 10 4.46 -55.63 -4.53
CA GLN A 10 5.93 -55.53 -4.57
C GLN A 10 6.35 -54.14 -4.09
N ASN A 11 7.54 -54.00 -3.48
CA ASN A 11 8.07 -52.71 -3.04
C ASN A 11 8.58 -51.90 -4.25
N ASP A 12 7.64 -51.40 -5.05
CA ASP A 12 7.86 -50.83 -6.38
C ASP A 12 7.68 -49.29 -6.43
N ASN A 13 7.09 -48.70 -5.37
CA ASN A 13 7.00 -47.26 -5.14
C ASN A 13 7.84 -46.79 -3.92
N PRO A 14 8.36 -45.55 -3.90
CA PRO A 14 9.05 -44.99 -2.74
C PRO A 14 8.15 -44.05 -1.91
N PRO A 15 8.43 -43.86 -0.60
CA PRO A 15 7.63 -42.99 0.25
C PRO A 15 7.57 -41.54 -0.26
N GLN A 16 6.37 -40.97 -0.36
CA GLN A 16 6.15 -39.57 -0.74
C GLN A 16 5.90 -38.70 0.50
N VAL A 17 6.80 -37.73 0.75
CA VAL A 17 6.58 -36.71 1.80
C VAL A 17 5.57 -35.67 1.30
N LEU A 18 4.51 -35.47 2.09
CA LEU A 18 3.46 -34.47 1.86
C LEU A 18 3.65 -33.21 2.70
N TYR A 19 4.30 -33.31 3.87
CA TYR A 19 4.62 -32.17 4.72
C TYR A 19 5.95 -32.37 5.49
N PRO A 20 6.78 -31.32 5.65
CA PRO A 20 6.65 -29.99 5.06
C PRO A 20 6.85 -29.99 3.53
N ILE A 21 6.29 -28.97 2.87
CA ILE A 21 6.26 -28.85 1.41
C ILE A 21 7.57 -28.23 0.92
N GLN A 22 8.39 -29.01 0.20
CA GLN A 22 9.72 -28.60 -0.27
C GLN A 22 9.72 -27.81 -1.59
N THR A 23 8.59 -27.21 -1.97
CA THR A 23 8.42 -26.60 -3.31
C THR A 23 9.15 -25.27 -3.46
N GLY A 24 10.27 -25.30 -4.18
CA GLY A 24 10.75 -24.18 -5.00
C GLY A 24 10.95 -22.83 -4.29
N GLY A 25 11.84 -22.77 -3.31
CA GLY A 25 12.41 -21.51 -2.81
C GLY A 25 11.74 -20.90 -1.57
N SER A 26 10.50 -21.26 -1.24
CA SER A 26 9.89 -20.83 0.03
C SER A 26 10.41 -21.68 1.19
N LEU A 27 11.46 -21.20 1.86
CA LEU A 27 11.97 -21.81 3.10
C LEU A 27 11.07 -21.47 4.28
N VAL A 28 9.86 -22.04 4.31
CA VAL A 28 9.00 -22.02 5.50
C VAL A 28 9.76 -22.66 6.66
N ALA A 29 9.88 -21.94 7.77
CA ALA A 29 10.55 -22.39 8.97
C ALA A 29 9.54 -22.53 10.11
N GLU A 30 9.60 -23.66 10.80
CA GLU A 30 8.73 -23.98 11.93
C GLU A 30 9.17 -23.17 13.15
N MET A 31 8.28 -22.38 13.73
CA MET A 31 8.63 -21.50 14.85
C MET A 31 8.60 -22.26 16.18
N VAL A 32 9.68 -22.12 16.96
CA VAL A 32 9.80 -22.65 18.33
C VAL A 32 10.17 -21.50 19.26
N PRO A 33 9.34 -21.18 20.27
CA PRO A 33 9.68 -20.12 21.23
C PRO A 33 10.86 -20.52 22.11
N ARG A 34 11.59 -19.54 22.67
CA ARG A 34 12.66 -19.79 23.66
C ARG A 34 12.11 -20.43 24.94
N SER A 35 10.85 -20.14 25.24
CA SER A 35 10.07 -20.76 26.32
C SER A 35 9.59 -22.19 26.05
N ALA A 36 10.02 -22.84 24.95
CA ALA A 36 9.64 -24.22 24.65
C ALA A 36 10.27 -25.23 25.64
N ASP A 37 9.41 -25.86 26.44
CA ASP A 37 9.76 -26.94 27.35
C ASP A 37 10.08 -28.27 26.63
N VAL A 38 10.50 -29.26 27.42
CA VAL A 38 10.76 -30.64 26.96
C VAL A 38 9.48 -31.26 26.39
N GLY A 39 9.58 -31.89 25.22
CA GLY A 39 8.47 -32.56 24.55
C GLY A 39 7.55 -31.62 23.75
N TYR A 40 7.90 -30.34 23.59
CA TYR A 40 7.19 -29.41 22.71
C TYR A 40 7.14 -29.96 21.27
N LEU A 41 5.97 -29.92 20.64
CA LEU A 41 5.78 -30.37 19.26
C LEU A 41 6.22 -29.27 18.29
N VAL A 42 7.33 -29.50 17.60
CA VAL A 42 7.95 -28.56 16.66
C VAL A 42 7.30 -28.63 15.28
N SER A 43 7.08 -29.85 14.79
CA SER A 43 6.58 -30.15 13.45
C SER A 43 6.13 -31.61 13.39
N LYS A 44 5.56 -32.04 12.27
CA LYS A 44 5.25 -33.44 11.99
C LYS A 44 5.51 -33.76 10.53
N VAL A 45 6.51 -34.61 10.26
CA VAL A 45 6.72 -35.11 8.90
C VAL A 45 5.55 -36.01 8.54
N VAL A 46 4.81 -35.65 7.50
CA VAL A 46 3.71 -36.47 6.97
C VAL A 46 4.18 -37.05 5.65
N ALA A 47 4.16 -38.38 5.55
CA ALA A 47 4.47 -39.11 4.34
C ALA A 47 3.43 -40.22 4.10
N VAL A 48 3.33 -40.65 2.85
CA VAL A 48 2.46 -41.74 2.39
C VAL A 48 3.25 -42.67 1.49
N ASP A 49 2.83 -43.92 1.38
CA ASP A 49 3.23 -44.82 0.31
C ASP A 49 1.95 -45.41 -0.32
N VAL A 50 2.08 -45.94 -1.55
CA VAL A 50 0.98 -46.52 -2.34
C VAL A 50 1.04 -48.04 -2.40
N ASP A 51 2.15 -48.65 -1.97
CA ASP A 51 2.30 -50.10 -1.86
C ASP A 51 1.49 -50.66 -0.65
N SER A 52 1.59 -51.96 -0.34
CA SER A 52 0.73 -52.62 0.66
C SER A 52 1.48 -53.33 1.79
N GLY A 53 0.86 -53.38 2.97
CA GLY A 53 1.36 -54.15 4.11
C GLY A 53 2.69 -53.62 4.65
N GLN A 54 3.74 -54.45 4.62
CA GLN A 54 5.09 -54.02 5.03
C GLN A 54 5.71 -53.00 4.05
N ASN A 55 5.36 -53.05 2.76
CA ASN A 55 5.91 -52.17 1.74
C ASN A 55 5.52 -50.70 1.99
N ALA A 56 4.32 -50.45 2.54
CA ALA A 56 3.88 -49.13 2.98
C ALA A 56 4.04 -48.86 4.49
N TRP A 57 4.77 -49.71 5.23
CA TRP A 57 5.01 -49.45 6.67
C TRP A 57 6.16 -48.47 6.85
N LEU A 58 5.82 -47.18 7.00
CA LEU A 58 6.80 -46.10 7.13
C LEU A 58 7.44 -46.01 8.52
N SER A 59 8.72 -45.65 8.55
CA SER A 59 9.49 -45.32 9.75
C SER A 59 10.28 -44.02 9.57
N TYR A 60 10.36 -43.20 10.62
CA TYR A 60 10.88 -41.84 10.57
C TYR A 60 12.15 -41.70 11.42
N LYS A 61 13.24 -41.17 10.85
CA LYS A 61 14.57 -41.14 11.53
C LYS A 61 15.26 -39.79 11.34
N LEU A 62 15.77 -39.22 12.43
CA LEU A 62 16.58 -37.99 12.40
C LEU A 62 18.01 -38.31 11.93
N GLN A 63 18.26 -38.13 10.63
CA GLN A 63 19.54 -38.43 9.99
C GLN A 63 20.60 -37.39 10.35
N LYS A 64 20.25 -36.09 10.33
CA LYS A 64 21.15 -34.95 10.64
C LYS A 64 20.37 -33.84 11.33
N ALA A 65 21.04 -33.06 12.18
CA ALA A 65 20.49 -31.89 12.86
C ALA A 65 21.60 -30.85 13.09
N THR A 66 21.24 -29.56 13.23
CA THR A 66 22.17 -28.52 13.70
C THR A 66 22.59 -28.79 15.14
N ASP A 67 21.64 -28.96 16.06
CA ASP A 67 21.88 -29.67 17.33
C ASP A 67 21.04 -30.97 17.39
N ARG A 68 21.74 -32.11 17.53
CA ARG A 68 21.13 -33.44 17.71
C ARG A 68 20.75 -33.72 19.17
N ALA A 69 21.18 -32.88 20.11
CA ALA A 69 20.80 -32.94 21.52
C ALA A 69 19.63 -32.00 21.87
N LEU A 70 19.01 -31.33 20.89
CA LEU A 70 17.82 -30.48 21.06
C LEU A 70 16.53 -31.12 20.54
N PHE A 71 16.59 -31.90 19.46
CA PHE A 71 15.40 -32.46 18.79
C PHE A 71 15.47 -33.98 18.59
N GLU A 72 14.30 -34.63 18.66
CA GLU A 72 14.06 -36.01 18.22
C GLU A 72 12.97 -36.08 17.15
N VAL A 73 12.81 -37.27 16.55
CA VAL A 73 11.73 -37.60 15.62
C VAL A 73 11.10 -38.92 16.04
N GLY A 74 9.79 -38.93 16.25
CA GLY A 74 9.05 -40.12 16.66
C GLY A 74 8.98 -41.17 15.55
N LEU A 75 9.53 -42.36 15.82
CA LEU A 75 9.83 -43.40 14.82
C LEU A 75 8.65 -43.85 13.95
N GLN A 76 7.42 -43.75 14.44
CA GLN A 76 6.21 -44.27 13.79
C GLN A 76 5.18 -43.19 13.42
N ASN A 77 5.30 -41.97 13.96
CA ASN A 77 4.36 -40.88 13.75
C ASN A 77 4.97 -39.65 13.06
N GLY A 78 6.29 -39.57 12.90
CA GLY A 78 6.97 -38.46 12.24
C GLY A 78 6.96 -37.14 13.02
N GLU A 79 6.49 -37.13 14.26
CA GLU A 79 6.47 -35.93 15.11
C GLU A 79 7.89 -35.53 15.49
N ILE A 80 8.23 -34.26 15.25
CA ILE A 80 9.50 -33.66 15.66
C ILE A 80 9.28 -32.96 16.98
N ARG A 81 10.05 -33.32 18.01
CA ARG A 81 9.85 -32.81 19.39
C ARG A 81 11.15 -32.37 20.03
N THR A 82 11.09 -31.45 20.99
CA THR A 82 12.24 -31.04 21.80
C THR A 82 12.58 -32.12 22.83
N ILE A 83 13.86 -32.48 23.01
CA ILE A 83 14.30 -33.44 24.05
C ILE A 83 14.88 -32.76 25.31
N ARG A 84 15.05 -31.44 25.25
CA ARG A 84 15.43 -30.58 26.37
C ARG A 84 14.76 -29.22 26.20
N GLN A 85 14.78 -28.41 27.26
CA GLN A 85 14.34 -27.02 27.18
C GLN A 85 15.27 -26.23 26.23
N VAL A 86 14.67 -25.30 25.48
CA VAL A 86 15.39 -24.33 24.66
C VAL A 86 16.09 -23.30 25.55
N THR A 87 17.25 -22.80 25.11
CA THR A 87 18.04 -21.79 25.82
C THR A 87 18.55 -20.71 24.87
N ASP A 88 18.93 -19.54 25.38
CA ASP A 88 19.47 -18.42 24.59
C ASP A 88 20.77 -18.77 23.82
N LYS A 89 21.47 -19.83 24.25
CA LYS A 89 22.70 -20.34 23.62
C LYS A 89 22.43 -21.16 22.36
N ASP A 90 21.18 -21.58 22.15
CA ASP A 90 20.79 -22.37 21.00
C ASP A 90 20.67 -21.49 19.76
N ALA A 91 21.26 -21.91 18.65
CA ALA A 91 21.21 -21.14 17.41
C ALA A 91 19.77 -20.98 16.92
N VAL A 92 19.39 -19.76 16.50
CA VAL A 92 18.03 -19.46 15.99
C VAL A 92 17.71 -20.30 14.75
N LYS A 93 18.69 -20.51 13.87
CA LYS A 93 18.54 -21.30 12.64
C LYS A 93 18.94 -22.76 12.86
N GLN A 94 17.96 -23.60 13.12
CA GLN A 94 18.11 -25.05 13.24
C GLN A 94 17.68 -25.72 11.92
N ARG A 95 18.45 -26.71 11.44
CA ARG A 95 18.11 -27.47 10.23
C ARG A 95 18.16 -28.97 10.50
N LEU A 96 17.04 -29.63 10.30
CA LEU A 96 16.83 -31.05 10.56
C LEU A 96 16.70 -31.78 9.22
N THR A 97 17.43 -32.87 9.04
CA THR A 97 17.29 -33.79 7.91
C THR A 97 16.64 -35.06 8.41
N VAL A 98 15.37 -35.26 8.07
CA VAL A 98 14.60 -36.45 8.44
C VAL A 98 14.52 -37.36 7.23
N ILE A 99 14.80 -38.64 7.42
CA ILE A 99 14.56 -39.68 6.43
C ILE A 99 13.32 -40.47 6.82
N VAL A 100 12.47 -40.74 5.83
CA VAL A 100 11.33 -41.65 5.91
C VAL A 100 11.70 -42.89 5.12
N GLU A 101 11.69 -44.04 5.76
CA GLU A 101 12.07 -45.33 5.18
C GLU A 101 10.90 -46.31 5.32
N ASP A 102 10.58 -47.06 4.27
CA ASP A 102 9.60 -48.14 4.34
C ASP A 102 10.12 -49.36 5.14
N ASN A 103 9.36 -50.46 5.13
CA ASN A 103 9.81 -51.77 5.63
C ASN A 103 9.78 -52.85 4.52
N GLY A 104 9.82 -52.42 3.25
CA GLY A 104 9.86 -53.28 2.08
C GLY A 104 11.26 -53.81 1.78
N HIS A 105 11.38 -54.68 0.77
CA HIS A 105 12.63 -55.38 0.44
C HIS A 105 12.87 -55.39 -1.08
N PRO A 106 13.87 -54.66 -1.62
CA PRO A 106 14.75 -53.72 -0.92
C PRO A 106 13.96 -52.50 -0.40
N SER A 107 14.37 -51.98 0.74
CA SER A 107 13.73 -50.80 1.35
C SER A 107 14.05 -49.52 0.58
N ARG A 108 13.07 -48.64 0.47
CA ARG A 108 13.12 -47.34 -0.20
C ARG A 108 12.87 -46.23 0.81
N SER A 109 13.21 -45.01 0.40
CA SER A 109 13.15 -43.85 1.30
C SER A 109 12.98 -42.53 0.58
N ALA A 110 12.49 -41.54 1.32
CA ALA A 110 12.54 -40.13 0.97
C ALA A 110 13.17 -39.32 2.10
N THR A 111 13.84 -38.23 1.74
CA THR A 111 14.50 -37.32 2.69
C THR A 111 13.86 -35.94 2.63
N VAL A 112 13.48 -35.40 3.78
CA VAL A 112 12.96 -34.04 3.93
C VAL A 112 13.91 -33.20 4.80
N ILE A 113 13.96 -31.89 4.51
CA ILE A 113 14.71 -30.92 5.30
C ILE A 113 13.71 -29.99 5.97
N VAL A 114 13.60 -30.09 7.29
CA VAL A 114 12.78 -29.19 8.11
C VAL A 114 13.67 -28.09 8.64
N ASN A 115 13.32 -26.83 8.34
CA ASN A 115 13.97 -25.66 8.91
C ASN A 115 13.17 -25.23 10.14
N VAL A 116 13.84 -24.91 11.23
CA VAL A 116 13.24 -24.56 12.51
C VAL A 116 13.84 -23.23 12.97
N ALA A 117 12.98 -22.28 13.31
CA ALA A 117 13.33 -20.94 13.76
C ALA A 117 13.08 -20.82 15.28
N VAL A 118 14.16 -20.80 16.05
CA VAL A 118 14.13 -20.78 17.52
C VAL A 118 14.20 -19.34 18.03
N ALA A 119 13.05 -18.71 18.23
CA ALA A 119 12.90 -17.29 18.56
C ALA A 119 11.54 -17.03 19.24
N ASP A 120 11.44 -16.00 20.08
CA ASP A 120 10.17 -15.68 20.74
C ASP A 120 9.21 -14.87 19.85
N SER A 121 9.71 -14.27 18.76
CA SER A 121 8.85 -13.52 17.83
C SER A 121 9.39 -13.49 16.39
N PHE A 122 8.50 -13.47 15.39
CA PHE A 122 8.88 -13.37 13.98
C PHE A 122 9.78 -12.15 13.62
N PRO A 123 9.67 -10.96 14.23
CA PRO A 123 10.62 -9.86 14.00
C PRO A 123 12.08 -10.20 14.37
N GLU A 124 12.29 -10.99 15.42
CA GLU A 124 13.61 -11.48 15.84
C GLU A 124 14.18 -12.42 14.76
N VAL A 125 13.38 -13.38 14.29
CA VAL A 125 13.70 -14.26 13.15
C VAL A 125 14.12 -13.43 11.93
N LEU A 126 13.31 -12.43 11.54
CA LEU A 126 13.62 -11.59 10.37
C LEU A 126 14.97 -10.88 10.51
N SER A 127 15.29 -10.35 11.69
CA SER A 127 16.54 -9.62 11.95
C SER A 127 17.81 -10.48 11.75
N GLU A 128 17.78 -11.74 12.19
CA GLU A 128 18.92 -12.65 11.99
C GLU A 128 18.90 -13.28 10.59
N PHE A 129 17.73 -13.42 9.96
CA PHE A 129 17.63 -13.91 8.58
C PHE A 129 18.18 -12.90 7.56
N THR A 130 18.01 -11.59 7.77
CA THR A 130 18.49 -10.54 6.84
C THR A 130 20.00 -10.50 6.58
N ASP A 131 20.83 -11.13 7.42
CA ASP A 131 22.29 -10.98 7.32
C ASP A 131 22.95 -11.94 6.29
N PHE A 132 22.33 -13.09 5.96
CA PHE A 132 23.03 -14.18 5.22
C PHE A 132 22.31 -14.84 4.03
N THR A 133 21.07 -14.49 3.66
CA THR A 133 20.38 -15.08 2.49
C THR A 133 20.06 -14.08 1.40
N HIS A 134 20.96 -14.02 0.39
CA HIS A 134 20.82 -13.72 -1.05
C HIS A 134 19.82 -12.68 -1.64
N ASP A 135 18.95 -12.03 -0.87
CA ASP A 135 17.92 -11.10 -1.37
C ASP A 135 18.42 -9.65 -1.54
N LYS A 136 19.68 -9.37 -1.17
CA LYS A 136 20.30 -8.04 -1.31
C LYS A 136 20.20 -7.51 -2.73
N GLU A 137 20.52 -8.30 -3.75
CA GLU A 137 20.51 -7.82 -5.13
C GLU A 137 19.11 -7.40 -5.61
N TYR A 138 18.03 -8.09 -5.22
CA TYR A 138 16.67 -7.68 -5.57
C TYR A 138 16.24 -6.40 -4.83
N ASN A 139 16.56 -6.30 -3.54
CA ASN A 139 16.18 -5.16 -2.70
C ASN A 139 17.00 -3.90 -3.01
N ASP A 140 18.30 -4.05 -3.28
CA ASP A 140 19.20 -2.96 -3.70
C ASP A 140 18.77 -2.40 -5.06
N ASN A 141 18.35 -3.26 -6.01
CA ASN A 141 17.75 -2.81 -7.27
C ASN A 141 16.41 -2.07 -7.02
N LEU A 142 15.52 -2.60 -6.20
CA LEU A 142 14.22 -1.98 -5.91
C LEU A 142 14.37 -0.60 -5.24
N THR A 143 15.25 -0.49 -4.25
CA THR A 143 15.56 0.77 -3.56
C THR A 143 16.26 1.77 -4.48
N PHE A 144 17.17 1.32 -5.36
CA PHE A 144 17.75 2.15 -6.41
C PHE A 144 16.69 2.72 -7.35
N TYR A 145 15.74 1.90 -7.84
CA TYR A 145 14.65 2.38 -8.70
C TYR A 145 13.72 3.36 -7.97
N LEU A 146 13.44 3.16 -6.68
CA LEU A 146 12.63 4.08 -5.87
C LEU A 146 13.32 5.44 -5.71
N VAL A 147 14.62 5.44 -5.38
CA VAL A 147 15.42 6.68 -5.26
C VAL A 147 15.53 7.39 -6.60
N LEU A 148 15.76 6.66 -7.70
CA LEU A 148 15.80 7.20 -9.05
C LEU A 148 14.47 7.83 -9.47
N ALA A 149 13.34 7.16 -9.21
CA ALA A 149 12.02 7.69 -9.50
C ALA A 149 11.72 8.97 -8.70
N LEU A 150 12.06 9.00 -7.41
CA LEU A 150 11.91 10.18 -6.56
C LEU A 150 12.79 11.35 -7.04
N ALA A 151 14.03 11.07 -7.44
CA ALA A 151 14.93 12.08 -8.01
C ALA A 151 14.40 12.66 -9.33
N VAL A 152 13.89 11.82 -10.24
CA VAL A 152 13.29 12.25 -11.52
C VAL A 152 12.02 13.08 -11.29
N VAL A 153 11.11 12.64 -10.41
CA VAL A 153 9.89 13.39 -10.08
C VAL A 153 10.22 14.75 -9.44
N SER A 154 11.20 14.79 -8.54
CA SER A 154 11.70 16.03 -7.93
C SER A 154 12.29 16.98 -8.99
N PHE A 155 13.13 16.47 -9.89
CA PHE A 155 13.71 17.26 -10.97
C PHE A 155 12.65 17.84 -11.93
N LEU A 156 11.66 17.04 -12.32
CA LEU A 156 10.53 17.50 -13.14
C LEU A 156 9.68 18.55 -12.43
N PHE A 157 9.47 18.42 -11.12
CA PHE A 157 8.76 19.42 -10.32
C PHE A 157 9.53 20.75 -10.24
N ILE A 158 10.83 20.71 -9.92
CA ILE A 158 11.67 21.91 -9.82
C ILE A 158 11.81 22.62 -11.18
N THR A 159 12.04 21.88 -12.27
CA THR A 159 12.10 22.47 -13.62
C THR A 159 10.75 23.08 -14.03
N CYS A 160 9.63 22.44 -13.71
CA CYS A 160 8.30 23.03 -13.92
C CYS A 160 8.12 24.35 -13.15
N LEU A 161 8.50 24.41 -11.87
CA LEU A 161 8.46 25.64 -11.08
C LEU A 161 9.34 26.75 -11.69
N VAL A 162 10.56 26.43 -12.12
CA VAL A 162 11.47 27.39 -12.77
C VAL A 162 10.87 27.93 -14.07
N VAL A 163 10.22 27.10 -14.88
CA VAL A 163 9.51 27.54 -16.10
C VAL A 163 8.31 28.44 -15.75
N ILE A 164 7.47 28.06 -14.78
CA ILE A 164 6.31 28.86 -14.34
C ILE A 164 6.77 30.23 -13.80
N ILE A 165 7.83 30.27 -13.00
CA ILE A 165 8.42 31.51 -12.46
C ILE A 165 8.99 32.35 -13.60
N SER A 166 9.74 31.76 -14.54
CA SER A 166 10.31 32.45 -15.70
C SER A 166 9.22 33.06 -16.60
N VAL A 167 8.13 32.33 -16.85
CA VAL A 167 6.97 32.82 -17.61
C VAL A 167 6.25 33.94 -16.85
N LYS A 168 6.12 33.86 -15.51
CA LYS A 168 5.56 34.96 -14.71
C LYS A 168 6.45 36.20 -14.75
N ILE A 169 7.77 36.06 -14.58
CA ILE A 169 8.73 37.17 -14.66
C ILE A 169 8.72 37.79 -16.06
N TYR A 170 8.70 36.97 -17.12
CA TYR A 170 8.61 37.45 -18.51
C TYR A 170 7.32 38.23 -18.76
N ARG A 171 6.15 37.68 -18.39
CA ARG A 171 4.86 38.37 -18.55
C ARG A 171 4.77 39.66 -17.72
N TRP A 172 5.32 39.68 -16.51
CA TRP A 172 5.36 40.87 -15.65
C TRP A 172 6.34 41.93 -16.17
N ARG A 173 7.49 41.52 -16.71
CA ARG A 173 8.43 42.41 -17.38
C ARG A 173 7.83 43.00 -18.66
N GLN A 174 7.12 42.19 -19.45
CA GLN A 174 6.44 42.62 -20.67
C GLN A 174 5.32 43.62 -20.37
N SER A 175 4.51 43.40 -19.32
CA SER A 175 3.50 44.40 -18.92
C SER A 175 4.15 45.69 -18.42
N ARG A 176 5.22 45.62 -17.61
CA ARG A 176 6.00 46.78 -17.17
C ARG A 176 6.61 47.58 -18.32
N ILE A 177 7.05 46.92 -19.39
CA ILE A 177 7.59 47.59 -20.60
C ILE A 177 6.48 48.33 -21.37
N LEU A 178 5.29 47.73 -21.51
CA LEU A 178 4.17 48.36 -22.22
C LEU A 178 3.63 49.64 -21.55
N TYR A 179 3.81 49.79 -20.22
CA TYR A 179 3.43 51.02 -19.51
C TYR A 179 4.43 52.18 -19.65
N HIS A 180 5.61 51.97 -20.26
CA HIS A 180 6.58 53.04 -20.54
C HIS A 180 6.61 53.44 -22.03
N SER A 181 5.49 53.28 -22.73
CA SER A 181 5.27 53.86 -24.05
C SER A 181 5.11 55.39 -23.97
N ASN A 182 6.23 56.12 -24.01
CA ASN A 182 6.24 57.57 -24.19
C ASN A 182 5.67 57.94 -25.58
N LEU A 183 4.35 58.06 -25.68
CA LEU A 183 3.70 58.68 -26.82
C LEU A 183 4.18 60.14 -26.93
N PRO A 184 4.62 60.61 -28.11
CA PRO A 184 4.99 62.01 -28.27
C PRO A 184 3.73 62.87 -28.10
N VAL A 185 3.69 63.65 -27.02
CA VAL A 185 2.64 64.65 -26.80
C VAL A 185 2.82 65.75 -27.84
N ILE A 186 2.10 65.62 -28.97
CA ILE A 186 1.93 66.71 -29.93
C ILE A 186 1.13 67.81 -29.20
N PRO A 187 1.71 68.99 -28.96
CA PRO A 187 1.05 70.01 -28.15
C PRO A 187 -0.05 70.67 -28.98
N TYR A 188 -1.28 70.21 -28.80
CA TYR A 188 -2.46 70.93 -29.25
C TYR A 188 -2.57 72.24 -28.46
N TYR A 189 -2.06 73.32 -29.05
CA TYR A 189 -2.49 74.68 -28.79
C TYR A 189 -3.49 75.07 -29.90
N PRO A 190 -4.81 74.97 -29.68
CA PRO A 190 -5.79 75.65 -30.52
C PRO A 190 -5.59 77.17 -30.33
N PRO A 191 -5.25 77.93 -31.36
CA PRO A 191 -4.86 79.33 -31.20
C PRO A 191 -6.03 80.29 -31.46
N ARG A 192 -5.90 81.53 -30.97
CA ARG A 192 -6.80 82.69 -31.22
C ARG A 192 -8.18 82.55 -30.53
N TYR A 193 -9.05 83.55 -30.46
CA TYR A 193 -9.17 84.88 -31.10
C TYR A 193 -9.41 85.94 -29.99
N SER A 194 -8.64 87.03 -29.90
CA SER A 194 -8.62 88.27 -30.72
C SER A 194 -9.63 89.33 -30.24
N ASP A 195 -9.39 90.55 -30.72
CA ASP A 195 -10.28 91.71 -30.71
C ASP A 195 -10.67 92.34 -29.36
N THR A 196 -10.10 93.52 -29.18
CA THR A 196 -10.77 94.68 -28.61
C THR A 196 -12.26 94.75 -29.02
N LEU A 197 -13.16 94.69 -28.03
CA LEU A 197 -14.57 95.10 -28.16
C LEU A 197 -15.36 94.38 -29.27
N GLY A 198 -15.65 93.09 -29.09
CA GLY A 198 -16.46 92.32 -30.06
C GLY A 198 -17.35 91.25 -29.43
N THR A 199 -18.65 91.34 -29.69
CA THR A 199 -19.67 90.29 -29.57
C THR A 199 -19.17 88.92 -30.05
N GLY A 200 -19.09 87.92 -29.14
CA GLY A 200 -18.67 86.56 -29.47
C GLY A 200 -19.79 85.64 -29.96
N THR A 201 -19.42 84.58 -30.70
CA THR A 201 -20.31 83.51 -31.14
C THR A 201 -19.56 82.18 -31.31
N LEU A 202 -20.10 81.10 -30.70
CA LEU A 202 -19.86 79.69 -31.05
C LEU A 202 -18.40 79.18 -30.89
N GLN A 203 -18.07 77.88 -30.99
CA GLN A 203 -18.89 76.71 -31.37
C GLN A 203 -18.71 75.53 -30.40
N HIS A 204 -19.55 74.49 -30.56
CA HIS A 204 -19.78 73.41 -29.59
C HIS A 204 -19.63 72.02 -30.24
N VAL A 205 -19.51 70.97 -29.40
CA VAL A 205 -19.56 69.51 -29.69
C VAL A 205 -18.52 68.91 -30.69
N TYR A 206 -18.16 67.62 -30.64
CA TYR A 206 -18.61 66.48 -29.81
C TYR A 206 -17.44 65.77 -29.11
N ASN A 207 -17.69 65.17 -27.94
CA ASN A 207 -16.83 64.17 -27.30
C ASN A 207 -17.45 62.77 -27.41
N TYR A 208 -16.60 61.74 -27.45
CA TYR A 208 -16.98 60.34 -27.22
C TYR A 208 -15.91 59.67 -26.35
N GLU A 209 -16.32 59.04 -25.26
CA GLU A 209 -15.43 58.37 -24.32
C GLU A 209 -15.58 56.84 -24.43
N VAL A 210 -14.46 56.12 -24.41
CA VAL A 210 -14.42 54.66 -24.57
C VAL A 210 -13.67 54.04 -23.39
N CYS A 211 -14.42 53.66 -22.35
CA CYS A 211 -13.87 52.96 -21.20
C CYS A 211 -13.85 51.44 -21.45
N ARG A 212 -12.69 50.79 -21.29
CA ARG A 212 -12.59 49.33 -21.12
C ARG A 212 -12.47 49.01 -19.64
N THR A 213 -13.33 48.14 -19.13
CA THR A 213 -13.38 47.76 -17.71
C THR A 213 -12.29 46.75 -17.34
N THR A 214 -11.85 46.80 -16.09
CA THR A 214 -10.86 45.89 -15.50
C THR A 214 -11.44 45.18 -14.27
N ASP A 215 -11.28 43.84 -14.23
CA ASP A 215 -11.75 42.93 -13.16
C ASP A 215 -13.30 42.83 -13.04
N SER A 216 -13.95 41.68 -12.78
CA SER A 216 -13.67 40.78 -11.65
C SER A 216 -14.22 39.34 -11.78
N ARG A 217 -14.03 38.60 -10.70
CA ARG A 217 -14.06 37.14 -10.49
C ARG A 217 -15.44 36.45 -10.56
N LYS A 218 -15.38 35.16 -10.90
CA LYS A 218 -16.29 34.01 -10.57
C LYS A 218 -17.16 33.48 -11.72
N SER A 219 -17.81 32.34 -11.47
CA SER A 219 -18.10 31.30 -12.47
C SER A 219 -19.60 31.05 -12.69
N ASP A 220 -19.84 30.30 -13.78
CA ASP A 220 -21.07 29.56 -14.11
C ASP A 220 -22.31 30.37 -14.47
N CYS A 221 -23.20 29.75 -15.25
CA CYS A 221 -24.22 30.47 -16.02
C CYS A 221 -25.53 29.67 -16.15
N LYS A 222 -26.66 30.40 -16.17
CA LYS A 222 -27.56 30.49 -17.35
C LYS A 222 -28.65 31.56 -17.15
N PHE A 223 -28.95 32.26 -18.25
CA PHE A 223 -30.17 32.99 -18.66
C PHE A 223 -31.26 33.37 -17.64
N GLY A 224 -31.75 34.63 -17.68
CA GLY A 224 -32.89 35.04 -16.84
C GLY A 224 -33.65 36.35 -17.11
N ARG A 225 -33.57 36.98 -18.30
CA ARG A 225 -34.31 38.23 -18.66
C ARG A 225 -33.82 39.51 -17.94
N ALA A 226 -34.30 40.67 -18.39
CA ALA A 226 -33.74 41.98 -18.09
C ALA A 226 -34.78 42.98 -17.56
N GLY A 227 -34.29 44.05 -16.93
CA GLY A 227 -35.02 45.31 -16.71
C GLY A 227 -35.32 45.65 -15.25
N SER A 228 -34.55 46.59 -14.69
CA SER A 228 -35.10 47.86 -14.18
C SER A 228 -34.01 48.70 -13.52
N GLN A 229 -33.91 49.97 -13.91
CA GLN A 229 -33.74 51.05 -12.93
C GLN A 229 -34.71 52.17 -13.29
N ASN A 230 -35.71 52.38 -12.43
CA ASN A 230 -36.17 53.73 -12.10
C ASN A 230 -35.94 53.93 -10.60
N VAL A 231 -35.68 55.17 -10.21
CA VAL A 231 -34.94 55.51 -8.99
C VAL A 231 -35.88 55.87 -7.83
N LEU A 232 -35.64 55.25 -6.67
CA LEU A 232 -36.04 55.62 -5.29
C LEU A 232 -37.53 55.90 -5.00
N ILE A 233 -38.02 55.37 -3.86
CA ILE A 233 -38.33 56.18 -2.65
C ILE A 233 -38.75 55.26 -1.48
N MET A 234 -38.29 55.64 -0.28
CA MET A 234 -38.70 55.20 1.09
C MET A 234 -38.83 53.70 1.43
N ASP A 235 -37.91 53.26 2.31
CA ASP A 235 -38.17 52.32 3.41
C ASP A 235 -39.19 52.95 4.40
N PRO A 236 -40.03 52.15 5.11
CA PRO A 236 -39.68 51.94 6.51
C PRO A 236 -40.02 50.55 7.13
N SER A 237 -39.02 50.01 7.82
CA SER A 237 -39.06 49.40 9.17
C SER A 237 -39.26 47.88 9.33
N SER A 238 -38.78 47.40 10.49
CA SER A 238 -39.22 46.21 11.24
C SER A 238 -38.83 44.84 10.63
N THR A 239 -38.17 43.91 11.32
CA THR A 239 -37.52 43.88 12.65
C THR A 239 -36.40 42.83 12.60
N GLY A 240 -35.24 43.06 13.23
CA GLY A 240 -34.17 42.05 13.30
C GLY A 240 -34.27 41.14 14.52
N THR A 241 -33.60 39.98 14.49
CA THR A 241 -32.95 39.28 15.64
C THR A 241 -32.10 38.12 15.10
N MET A 242 -31.07 37.71 15.87
CA MET A 242 -30.11 36.63 15.54
C MET A 242 -30.21 35.48 16.57
N GLN A 243 -29.39 34.43 16.43
CA GLN A 243 -29.21 33.26 17.33
C GLN A 243 -30.17 32.07 17.13
N ARG A 244 -29.93 30.84 17.64
CA ARG A 244 -28.70 30.02 17.89
C ARG A 244 -29.14 28.65 18.48
N ILE A 245 -28.60 27.54 17.97
CA ILE A 245 -28.43 26.19 18.58
C ILE A 245 -29.37 25.74 19.72
N GLN A 246 -30.16 24.68 19.48
CA GLN A 246 -30.54 23.54 20.38
C GLN A 246 -31.57 22.65 19.61
N SER A 247 -31.93 21.40 19.96
CA SER A 247 -31.30 20.28 20.70
C SER A 247 -32.14 19.01 20.44
N GLU A 248 -31.54 17.80 20.45
CA GLU A 248 -32.25 16.50 20.67
C GLU A 248 -33.38 16.12 19.66
N LYS A 249 -34.04 14.94 19.62
CA LYS A 249 -33.86 13.55 20.13
C LYS A 249 -34.65 12.64 19.13
N SER A 250 -34.08 11.59 18.51
CA SER A 250 -33.95 10.18 18.97
C SER A 250 -35.22 9.30 18.87
N ILE A 251 -35.07 7.96 18.99
CA ILE A 251 -36.10 6.98 19.49
C ILE A 251 -37.24 6.65 18.48
N LEU A 252 -37.78 5.43 18.31
CA LEU A 252 -37.51 4.03 18.77
C LEU A 252 -37.83 3.08 17.55
N ASP A 253 -38.11 1.76 17.55
CA ASP A 253 -38.38 0.72 18.56
C ASP A 253 -38.14 -0.73 18.05
N GLU A 254 -38.03 -1.70 18.96
CA GLU A 254 -38.24 -3.17 18.76
C GLU A 254 -38.70 -3.78 20.10
N PRO A 255 -39.67 -4.72 20.12
CA PRO A 255 -39.67 -5.71 21.21
C PRO A 255 -40.20 -7.13 20.88
N ASP A 256 -39.32 -8.12 21.06
CA ASP A 256 -39.41 -9.25 22.02
C ASP A 256 -40.57 -10.30 21.96
N SER A 257 -40.44 -11.36 22.78
CA SER A 257 -41.03 -12.70 22.61
C SER A 257 -41.97 -13.15 23.77
N PRO A 258 -42.74 -14.24 23.57
CA PRO A 258 -43.24 -15.07 24.68
C PRO A 258 -42.92 -16.59 24.54
N LEU A 259 -43.08 -17.33 25.64
CA LEU A 259 -42.88 -18.78 25.79
C LEU A 259 -44.23 -19.54 25.84
N GLU A 260 -44.21 -20.86 25.58
CA GLU A 260 -45.04 -21.90 26.25
C GLU A 260 -44.60 -23.33 25.80
N VAL A 261 -45.22 -24.40 26.34
CA VAL A 261 -44.61 -25.75 26.46
C VAL A 261 -45.42 -26.89 25.83
N SER A 262 -44.74 -27.84 25.16
CA SER A 262 -45.00 -29.31 25.17
C SER A 262 -43.89 -30.09 24.45
#